data_AF-A0A7S2LVD9-F1
#
_entry.id   AF-A0A7S2LVD9-F1
#
_cell.length_a   1.000
_cell.length_b   1.000
_cell.length_c   1.000
_cell.angle_alpha   90.00
_cell.angle_beta   90.00
_cell.angle_gamma   90.00
#
_symmetry.space_group_name_H-M   'P 1'
#
loop_
_entity.id
_entity.type
_entity.pdbx_description
1 polymer ?
#
loop_
_entity_poly.entity_id
_entity_poly.type
_entity_poly.pdbx_seq_one_letter_code
_entity_poly.pdbx_strand_id
1 'polypeptide(L)'
;KEARSFEDALNVMYFSTCALAYSLRLPDSIQKSIEVLGKLGIDLEESRSEEECVQEIMTSLSTRLDEEILNTERMTEPSMIIALKFLAKLELGMTQTKPRSVPFVTQKIIELSLTKGMSPMSPIGFVYFGSFISKRGDLSSGYRYVKLALSLLDKVGRESAGEVICIATQVKIFVEPIQAALEHHNDGYAA
;
A
#
# COMPACT_ATOMS: atom_id res chain seq x y z
N LYS A 1 -19.04 18.76 -15.28
CA LYS A 1 -18.02 18.65 -16.36
C LYS A 1 -17.87 17.17 -16.66
N GLU A 2 -18.34 16.73 -17.82
CA GLU A 2 -18.28 15.33 -18.23
C GLU A 2 -16.82 14.94 -18.52
N ALA A 3 -16.40 13.76 -18.04
CA ALA A 3 -15.08 13.19 -18.32
C ALA A 3 -14.99 12.84 -19.81
N ARG A 4 -13.98 13.37 -20.53
CA ARG A 4 -13.83 13.18 -21.98
C ARG A 4 -12.95 11.98 -22.35
N SER A 5 -12.28 11.37 -21.38
CA SER A 5 -11.55 10.11 -21.50
C SER A 5 -11.81 9.19 -20.30
N PHE A 6 -11.55 7.89 -20.43
CA PHE A 6 -11.61 6.96 -19.30
C PHE A 6 -10.67 7.40 -18.16
N GLU A 7 -9.49 7.94 -18.50
CA GLU A 7 -8.52 8.46 -17.55
C GLU A 7 -9.05 9.67 -16.75
N ASP A 8 -9.79 10.58 -17.40
CA ASP A 8 -10.44 11.71 -16.72
C ASP A 8 -11.48 11.23 -15.69
N ALA A 9 -12.14 10.11 -15.98
CA ALA A 9 -13.15 9.53 -15.10
C ALA A 9 -12.52 8.81 -13.90
N LEU A 10 -11.26 8.36 -13.97
CA LEU A 10 -10.59 7.62 -12.90
C LEU A 10 -10.48 8.44 -11.60
N ASN A 11 -10.14 9.72 -11.71
CA ASN A 11 -10.10 10.61 -10.54
C ASN A 11 -11.48 10.78 -9.88
N VAL A 12 -12.53 10.96 -10.69
CA VAL A 12 -13.91 11.08 -10.19
C VAL A 12 -14.37 9.79 -9.53
N MET A 13 -14.05 8.65 -10.14
CA MET A 13 -14.34 7.33 -9.56
C MET A 13 -13.59 7.13 -8.24
N TYR A 14 -12.34 7.57 -8.14
CA TYR A 14 -11.55 7.48 -6.91
C TYR A 14 -12.19 8.29 -5.78
N PHE A 15 -12.58 9.54 -6.03
CA PHE A 15 -13.28 10.36 -5.03
C PHE A 15 -14.62 9.75 -4.59
N SER A 16 -15.35 9.15 -5.52
CA SER A 16 -16.60 8.42 -5.20
C SER A 16 -16.32 7.22 -4.28
N THR A 17 -15.29 6.43 -4.57
CA THR A 17 -14.84 5.33 -3.70
C THR A 17 -14.44 5.84 -2.32
N CYS A 18 -13.69 6.94 -2.22
CA CYS A 18 -13.37 7.56 -0.95
C CYS A 18 -14.62 7.98 -0.16
N ALA A 19 -15.59 8.60 -0.82
CA ALA A 19 -16.85 9.00 -0.19
C ALA A 19 -17.64 7.79 0.35
N LEU A 20 -17.67 6.67 -0.38
CA LEU A 20 -18.28 5.42 0.10
C LEU A 20 -17.59 4.91 1.36
N ALA A 21 -16.26 4.88 1.38
CA ALA A 21 -15.49 4.44 2.54
C ALA A 21 -15.75 5.33 3.77
N TYR A 22 -15.74 6.66 3.60
CA TYR A 22 -16.02 7.60 4.71
C TYR A 22 -17.47 7.54 5.18
N SER A 23 -18.39 7.09 4.34
CA SER A 23 -19.79 6.85 4.70
C SER A 23 -20.01 5.47 5.33
N LEU A 24 -18.94 4.79 5.79
CA LEU A 24 -18.96 3.44 6.38
C LEU A 24 -19.49 2.34 5.44
N ARG A 25 -19.58 2.62 4.13
CA ARG A 25 -19.97 1.64 3.10
C ARG A 25 -18.73 0.95 2.53
N LEU A 26 -17.95 0.34 3.42
CA LEU A 26 -16.69 -0.32 3.06
C LEU A 26 -16.86 -1.41 1.99
N PRO A 27 -17.88 -2.31 2.04
CA PRO A 27 -18.07 -3.32 0.99
C PRO A 27 -18.27 -2.70 -0.39
N ASP A 28 -19.03 -1.61 -0.48
CA ASP A 28 -19.29 -0.92 -1.75
C ASP A 28 -18.03 -0.21 -2.27
N SER A 29 -17.25 0.40 -1.37
CA SER A 29 -15.94 0.97 -1.71
C SER A 29 -14.99 -0.10 -2.24
N ILE A 30 -14.93 -1.26 -1.59
CA ILE A 30 -14.07 -2.39 -1.99
C ILE A 30 -14.49 -2.90 -3.37
N GLN A 31 -15.79 -3.17 -3.56
CA GLN A 31 -16.33 -3.63 -4.83
C GLN A 31 -16.03 -2.63 -5.95
N LYS A 32 -16.20 -1.33 -5.68
CA LYS A 32 -15.92 -0.28 -6.67
C LYS A 32 -14.45 -0.22 -7.05
N SER A 33 -13.54 -0.35 -6.09
CA SER A 33 -12.10 -0.41 -6.36
C SER A 33 -11.76 -1.62 -7.24
N ILE A 34 -12.27 -2.80 -6.93
CA ILE A 34 -12.03 -4.03 -7.71
C ILE A 34 -12.52 -3.86 -9.15
N GLU A 35 -13.73 -3.31 -9.35
CA GLU A 35 -14.26 -3.05 -10.70
C GLU A 35 -13.40 -2.08 -11.52
N VAL A 36 -12.86 -1.03 -10.88
CA VAL A 36 -12.00 -0.06 -11.58
C VAL A 36 -10.65 -0.68 -11.89
N LEU A 37 -10.06 -1.44 -10.97
CA LEU A 37 -8.80 -2.14 -11.18
C LEU A 37 -8.90 -3.17 -12.31
N GLY A 38 -9.99 -3.94 -12.37
CA GLY A 38 -10.24 -4.88 -13.48
C GLY A 38 -10.32 -4.17 -14.85
N LYS A 39 -10.91 -2.97 -14.91
CA LYS A 39 -10.91 -2.15 -16.13
C LYS A 39 -9.53 -1.62 -16.52
N LEU A 40 -8.61 -1.52 -15.56
CA LEU A 40 -7.20 -1.17 -15.77
C LEU A 40 -6.33 -2.41 -16.06
N GLY A 41 -6.93 -3.61 -16.15
CA GLY A 41 -6.21 -4.86 -16.37
C GLY A 41 -5.45 -5.34 -15.14
N ILE A 42 -5.84 -4.92 -13.94
CA ILE A 42 -5.23 -5.31 -12.67
C ILE A 42 -6.22 -6.19 -11.92
N ASP A 43 -5.92 -7.48 -11.90
CA ASP A 43 -6.69 -8.47 -11.16
C ASP A 43 -5.96 -8.89 -9.88
N LEU A 44 -6.74 -9.14 -8.83
CA LEU A 44 -6.26 -9.70 -7.57
C LEU A 44 -6.39 -11.21 -7.68
N GLU A 45 -5.27 -11.91 -7.74
CA GLU A 45 -5.22 -13.37 -7.84
C GLU A 45 -5.51 -14.04 -6.48
N GLU A 46 -6.72 -13.81 -5.94
CA GLU A 46 -7.20 -14.35 -4.65
C GLU A 46 -7.43 -15.87 -4.66
N SER A 47 -7.15 -16.56 -5.78
CA SER A 47 -7.19 -18.02 -5.89
C SER A 47 -5.98 -18.71 -5.24
N ARG A 48 -4.91 -17.97 -4.99
CA ARG A 48 -3.65 -18.47 -4.39
C ARG A 48 -3.72 -18.41 -2.86
N SER A 49 -2.81 -19.12 -2.19
CA SER A 49 -2.67 -19.04 -0.74
C SER A 49 -1.96 -17.76 -0.29
N GLU A 50 -2.21 -17.33 0.94
CA GLU A 50 -1.51 -16.20 1.57
C GLU A 50 0.01 -16.47 1.63
N GLU A 51 0.40 -17.70 1.91
CA GLU A 51 1.81 -18.14 1.96
C GLU A 51 2.52 -17.99 0.62
N GLU A 52 1.90 -18.43 -0.48
CA GLU A 52 2.47 -18.30 -1.83
C GLU A 52 2.67 -16.82 -2.18
N CYS A 53 1.65 -16.00 -1.92
CA CYS A 53 1.71 -14.56 -2.15
C CYS A 53 2.88 -13.90 -1.40
N VAL A 54 3.03 -14.23 -0.12
CA VAL A 54 4.11 -13.70 0.74
C VAL A 54 5.49 -14.17 0.26
N GLN A 55 5.60 -15.43 -0.15
CA GLN A 55 6.84 -15.99 -0.66
C GLN A 55 7.27 -15.33 -1.97
N GLU A 56 6.33 -14.99 -2.84
CA GLU A 56 6.60 -14.24 -4.07
C GLU A 56 7.07 -12.81 -3.80
N ILE A 57 6.47 -12.12 -2.83
CA ILE A 57 6.95 -10.81 -2.37
C ILE A 57 8.39 -10.94 -1.83
N MET A 58 8.64 -11.91 -0.94
CA MET A 58 9.98 -12.15 -0.39
C MET A 58 11.00 -12.40 -1.50
N THR A 59 10.65 -13.23 -2.47
CA THR A 59 11.53 -13.55 -3.60
C THR A 59 11.84 -12.29 -4.42
N SER A 60 10.80 -11.50 -4.73
CA SER A 60 10.94 -10.24 -5.49
C SER A 60 11.81 -9.22 -4.77
N LEU A 61 11.73 -9.15 -3.44
CA LEU A 61 12.50 -8.20 -2.62
C LEU A 61 13.90 -8.72 -2.26
N SER A 62 14.09 -10.03 -2.15
CA SER A 62 15.39 -10.65 -1.81
C SER A 62 16.44 -10.49 -2.90
N THR A 63 16.00 -10.25 -4.14
CA THR A 63 16.87 -10.03 -5.30
C THR A 63 17.34 -8.58 -5.44
N ARG A 64 16.95 -7.69 -4.52
CA ARG A 64 17.20 -6.25 -4.59
C ARG A 64 17.74 -5.73 -3.27
N LEU A 65 18.66 -4.77 -3.35
CA LEU A 65 19.11 -4.03 -2.18
C LEU A 65 18.11 -2.93 -1.83
N ASP A 66 18.06 -2.55 -0.55
CA ASP A 66 17.16 -1.48 -0.10
C ASP A 66 17.50 -0.15 -0.79
N GLU A 67 18.78 0.13 -1.09
CA GLU A 67 19.17 1.31 -1.87
C GLU A 67 18.66 1.26 -3.32
N GLU A 68 18.60 0.09 -3.94
CA GLU A 68 18.07 -0.06 -5.31
C GLU A 68 16.56 0.20 -5.34
N ILE A 69 15.84 -0.28 -4.32
CA ILE A 69 14.41 -0.01 -4.16
C ILE A 69 14.18 1.49 -3.94
N LEU A 70 14.96 2.14 -3.07
CA LEU A 70 14.86 3.57 -2.79
C LEU A 70 15.17 4.47 -4.00
N ASN A 71 15.99 3.99 -4.92
CA ASN A 71 16.38 4.71 -6.13
C ASN A 71 15.61 4.24 -7.37
N THR A 72 14.56 3.43 -7.21
CA THR A 72 13.67 3.07 -8.31
C THR A 72 13.04 4.32 -8.91
N GLU A 73 12.97 4.38 -10.24
CA GLU A 73 12.44 5.53 -10.97
C GLU A 73 11.00 5.86 -10.59
N ARG A 74 10.60 7.12 -10.79
CA ARG A 74 9.21 7.52 -10.55
C ARG A 74 8.28 6.91 -11.57
N MET A 75 7.11 6.50 -11.11
CA MET A 75 6.02 6.10 -11.98
C MET A 75 5.55 7.29 -12.81
N THR A 76 5.47 7.11 -14.13
CA THR A 76 5.09 8.16 -15.08
C THR A 76 3.72 7.94 -15.71
N GLU A 77 3.23 6.70 -15.75
CA GLU A 77 1.96 6.33 -16.37
C GLU A 77 0.77 6.75 -15.47
N PRO A 78 -0.10 7.70 -15.90
CA PRO A 78 -1.17 8.22 -15.06
C PRO A 78 -2.20 7.17 -14.60
N SER A 79 -2.50 6.19 -15.47
CA SER A 79 -3.38 5.04 -15.20
C SER A 79 -2.84 4.18 -14.05
N MET A 80 -1.52 3.97 -13.99
CA MET A 80 -0.88 3.19 -12.93
C MET A 80 -0.80 3.98 -11.63
N ILE A 81 -0.54 5.29 -11.70
CA ILE A 81 -0.55 6.16 -10.51
C ILE A 81 -1.91 6.10 -9.83
N ILE A 82 -3.00 6.22 -10.60
CA ILE A 82 -4.34 6.12 -10.02
C ILE A 82 -4.68 4.68 -9.60
N ALA A 83 -4.20 3.66 -10.30
CA ALA A 83 -4.36 2.27 -9.87
C ALA A 83 -3.78 2.04 -8.47
N LEU A 84 -2.58 2.56 -8.17
CA LEU A 84 -2.01 2.45 -6.83
C LEU A 84 -2.83 3.20 -5.78
N LYS A 85 -3.54 4.28 -6.12
CA LYS A 85 -4.48 4.92 -5.19
C LYS A 85 -5.66 3.99 -4.87
N PHE A 86 -6.22 3.33 -5.88
CA PHE A 86 -7.30 2.34 -5.65
C PHE A 86 -6.81 1.13 -4.84
N LEU A 87 -5.62 0.60 -5.13
CA LEU A 87 -5.02 -0.50 -4.36
C LEU A 87 -4.76 -0.10 -2.91
N ALA A 88 -4.19 1.07 -2.66
CA ALA A 88 -4.01 1.58 -1.30
C ALA A 88 -5.34 1.71 -0.55
N LYS A 89 -6.38 2.24 -1.21
CA LYS A 89 -7.71 2.33 -0.61
C LYS A 89 -8.28 0.94 -0.30
N LEU A 90 -8.01 -0.01 -1.17
CA LEU A 90 -8.41 -1.40 -1.01
C LEU A 90 -7.69 -2.07 0.16
N GLU A 91 -6.39 -1.83 0.32
CA GLU A 91 -5.55 -2.30 1.43
C GLU A 91 -6.20 -1.95 2.77
N LEU A 92 -6.53 -0.66 2.96
CA LEU A 92 -7.18 -0.15 4.16
C LEU A 92 -8.58 -0.77 4.39
N GLY A 93 -9.39 -0.87 3.35
CA GLY A 93 -10.75 -1.42 3.42
C GLY A 93 -10.76 -2.92 3.74
N MET A 94 -9.89 -3.69 3.07
CA MET A 94 -9.75 -5.13 3.26
C MET A 94 -9.12 -5.47 4.61
N THR A 95 -8.18 -4.66 5.11
CA THR A 95 -7.61 -4.85 6.46
C THR A 95 -8.70 -4.93 7.53
N GLN A 96 -9.79 -4.16 7.38
CA GLN A 96 -10.89 -4.10 8.34
C GLN A 96 -11.96 -5.18 8.12
N THR A 97 -12.12 -5.68 6.89
CA THR A 97 -13.29 -6.50 6.50
C THR A 97 -12.93 -7.90 6.00
N LYS A 98 -11.74 -8.06 5.40
CA LYS A 98 -11.23 -9.28 4.76
C LYS A 98 -9.70 -9.37 4.93
N PRO A 99 -9.18 -9.50 6.16
CA PRO A 99 -7.72 -9.44 6.42
C PRO A 99 -6.92 -10.51 5.65
N ARG A 100 -7.55 -11.65 5.32
CA ARG A 100 -6.95 -12.71 4.49
C ARG A 100 -6.65 -12.29 3.06
N SER A 101 -7.37 -11.32 2.52
CA SER A 101 -7.16 -10.82 1.15
C SER A 101 -6.07 -9.74 1.07
N VAL A 102 -5.60 -9.21 2.21
CA VAL A 102 -4.63 -8.11 2.27
C VAL A 102 -3.31 -8.44 1.57
N PRO A 103 -2.68 -9.63 1.79
CA PRO A 103 -1.40 -9.94 1.13
C PRO A 103 -1.45 -9.82 -0.40
N PHE A 104 -2.56 -10.17 -1.04
CA PHE A 104 -2.70 -10.08 -2.50
C PHE A 104 -2.70 -8.63 -2.99
N VAL A 105 -3.29 -7.72 -2.22
CA VAL A 105 -3.26 -6.27 -2.52
C VAL A 105 -1.87 -5.72 -2.26
N THR A 106 -1.25 -6.07 -1.13
CA THR A 106 0.13 -5.71 -0.78
C THR A 106 1.09 -6.12 -1.90
N GLN A 107 0.94 -7.35 -2.41
CA GLN A 107 1.74 -7.88 -3.50
C GLN A 107 1.61 -7.04 -4.76
N LYS A 108 0.37 -6.72 -5.18
CA LYS A 108 0.16 -5.93 -6.39
C LYS A 108 0.72 -4.52 -6.28
N ILE A 109 0.65 -3.89 -5.10
CA ILE A 109 1.30 -2.59 -4.86
C ILE A 109 2.82 -2.72 -5.06
N ILE A 110 3.46 -3.74 -4.48
CA ILE A 110 4.90 -3.95 -4.58
C ILE A 110 5.30 -4.28 -6.03
N GLU A 111 4.61 -5.22 -6.68
CA GLU A 111 4.87 -5.64 -8.05
C GLU A 111 4.81 -4.46 -9.02
N LEU A 112 3.74 -3.67 -8.98
CA LEU A 112 3.58 -2.49 -9.83
C LEU A 112 4.63 -1.42 -9.51
N SER A 113 4.94 -1.21 -8.22
CA SER A 113 5.97 -0.23 -7.82
C SER A 113 7.36 -0.60 -8.34
N LEU A 114 7.70 -1.89 -8.33
CA LEU A 114 9.01 -2.37 -8.78
C LEU A 114 9.14 -2.46 -10.31
N THR A 115 8.02 -2.60 -11.03
CA THR A 115 8.00 -2.80 -12.49
C THR A 115 7.64 -1.54 -13.29
N LYS A 116 6.77 -0.68 -12.73
CA LYS A 116 6.28 0.55 -13.37
C LYS A 116 6.83 1.82 -12.74
N GLY A 117 7.65 1.69 -11.70
CA GLY A 117 8.22 2.79 -10.94
C GLY A 117 7.44 3.14 -9.68
N MET A 118 8.02 3.97 -8.84
CA MET A 118 7.47 4.33 -7.54
C MET A 118 6.47 5.49 -7.63
N SER A 119 5.36 5.37 -6.90
CA SER A 119 4.35 6.41 -6.73
C SER A 119 4.27 6.86 -5.26
N PRO A 120 3.64 8.01 -4.95
CA PRO A 120 3.36 8.41 -3.56
C PRO A 120 2.60 7.37 -2.72
N MET A 121 1.96 6.38 -3.34
CA MET A 121 1.23 5.30 -2.67
C MET A 121 2.06 4.02 -2.51
N SER A 122 3.20 3.89 -3.20
CA SER A 122 4.09 2.73 -3.11
C SER A 122 4.53 2.36 -1.69
N PRO A 123 4.82 3.31 -0.77
CA PRO A 123 5.22 3.01 0.60
C PRO A 123 4.22 2.12 1.37
N ILE A 124 2.94 2.16 1.01
CA ILE A 124 1.88 1.34 1.64
C ILE A 124 2.19 -0.15 1.47
N GLY A 125 2.60 -0.59 0.28
CA GLY A 125 2.93 -2.01 0.06
C GLY A 125 4.05 -2.48 1.00
N PHE A 126 5.10 -1.69 1.14
CA PHE A 126 6.25 -2.04 1.98
C PHE A 126 5.91 -2.05 3.49
N VAL A 127 5.11 -1.08 3.97
CA VAL A 127 4.77 -1.02 5.39
C VAL A 127 3.80 -2.12 5.81
N TYR A 128 2.83 -2.44 4.95
CA TYR A 128 1.89 -3.53 5.18
C TYR A 128 2.60 -4.88 5.14
N PHE A 129 3.52 -5.06 4.19
CA PHE A 129 4.35 -6.26 4.14
C PHE A 129 5.21 -6.42 5.39
N GLY A 130 5.88 -5.34 5.82
CA GLY A 130 6.68 -5.33 7.04
C GLY A 130 5.84 -5.64 8.30
N SER A 131 4.63 -5.08 8.39
CA SER A 131 3.66 -5.40 9.44
C SER A 131 3.25 -6.86 9.43
N PHE A 132 2.96 -7.40 8.25
CA PHE A 132 2.50 -8.77 8.07
C PHE A 132 3.55 -9.78 8.51
N ILE A 133 4.80 -9.67 8.04
CA ILE A 133 5.85 -10.63 8.41
C ILE A 133 6.29 -10.49 9.87
N SER A 134 6.21 -9.28 10.44
CA SER A 134 6.42 -9.07 11.89
C SER A 134 5.40 -9.86 12.70
N LYS A 135 4.12 -9.82 12.31
CA LYS A 135 3.03 -10.57 12.96
C LYS A 135 3.19 -12.08 12.82
N ARG A 136 3.91 -12.57 11.81
CA ARG A 136 4.27 -14.00 11.65
C ARG A 136 5.54 -14.41 12.40
N GLY A 137 6.17 -13.49 13.13
CA GLY A 137 7.30 -13.78 14.02
C GLY A 137 8.67 -13.31 13.50
N ASP A 138 8.78 -12.83 12.26
CA ASP A 138 10.02 -12.24 11.74
C ASP A 138 10.02 -10.71 11.93
N LEU A 139 10.20 -10.30 13.19
CA LEU A 139 10.22 -8.89 13.56
C LEU A 139 11.40 -8.13 12.93
N SER A 140 12.55 -8.78 12.76
CA SER A 140 13.75 -8.16 12.20
C SER A 140 13.55 -7.77 10.73
N SER A 141 13.10 -8.71 9.90
CA SER A 141 12.77 -8.42 8.50
C SER A 141 11.60 -7.45 8.39
N GLY A 142 10.60 -7.60 9.26
CA GLY A 142 9.44 -6.73 9.24
C GLY A 142 9.78 -5.27 9.56
N TYR A 143 10.62 -5.04 10.58
CA TYR A 143 11.13 -3.72 10.91
C TYR A 143 11.99 -3.11 9.79
N ARG A 144 12.76 -3.93 9.07
CA ARG A 144 13.51 -3.49 7.88
C ARG A 144 12.59 -2.90 6.82
N TYR A 145 11.52 -3.61 6.45
CA TYR A 145 10.58 -3.11 5.43
C TYR A 145 9.76 -1.91 5.91
N VAL A 146 9.44 -1.82 7.20
CA VAL A 146 8.83 -0.62 7.79
C VAL A 146 9.74 0.59 7.67
N LYS A 147 11.04 0.45 7.95
CA LYS A 147 12.03 1.52 7.73
C LYS A 147 12.17 1.91 6.27
N LEU A 148 12.15 0.93 5.38
CA LEU A 148 12.19 1.14 3.94
C LEU A 148 10.96 1.97 3.48
N ALA A 149 9.76 1.61 3.95
CA ALA A 149 8.54 2.34 3.66
C ALA A 149 8.59 3.80 4.12
N LEU A 150 9.05 4.04 5.35
CA LEU A 150 9.23 5.40 5.89
C LEU A 150 10.23 6.20 5.06
N SER A 151 11.34 5.58 4.65
CA SER A 151 12.36 6.23 3.82
C SER A 151 11.86 6.54 2.41
N LEU A 152 10.96 5.71 1.88
CA LEU A 152 10.33 5.97 0.57
C LEU A 152 9.46 7.22 0.61
N LEU A 153 8.79 7.57 1.72
CA LEU A 153 7.94 8.77 1.80
C LEU A 153 8.69 10.06 1.40
N ASP A 154 9.96 10.19 1.77
CA ASP A 154 10.78 11.35 1.41
C ASP A 154 11.22 11.31 -0.05
N LYS A 155 11.32 10.12 -0.65
CA LYS A 155 11.71 9.92 -2.05
C LYS A 155 10.56 10.06 -3.01
N VAL A 156 9.36 9.58 -2.64
CA VAL A 156 8.21 9.41 -3.55
C VAL A 156 7.09 10.43 -3.30
N GLY A 157 7.16 11.17 -2.19
CA GLY A 157 6.13 12.10 -1.76
C GLY A 157 5.28 11.51 -0.63
N ARG A 158 4.64 12.40 0.13
CA ARG A 158 4.04 12.09 1.43
C ARG A 158 2.52 11.89 1.41
N GLU A 159 1.93 11.62 0.25
CA GLU A 159 0.47 11.42 0.11
C GLU A 159 -0.03 10.26 0.99
N SER A 160 0.76 9.19 1.15
CA SER A 160 0.45 8.04 2.00
C SER A 160 1.01 8.14 3.43
N ALA A 161 1.57 9.29 3.84
CA ALA A 161 2.35 9.37 5.08
C ALA A 161 1.55 9.01 6.33
N GLY A 162 0.31 9.51 6.48
CA GLY A 162 -0.50 9.22 7.67
C GLY A 162 -0.75 7.72 7.85
N GLU A 163 -1.14 7.02 6.79
CA GLU A 163 -1.37 5.57 6.81
C GLU A 163 -0.07 4.80 7.06
N VAL A 164 1.01 5.17 6.37
CA VAL A 164 2.31 4.52 6.52
C VAL A 164 2.85 4.66 7.93
N ILE A 165 2.77 5.85 8.51
CA ILE A 165 3.23 6.12 9.87
C ILE A 165 2.38 5.35 10.90
N CYS A 166 1.06 5.30 10.70
CA CYS A 166 0.15 4.54 11.57
C CYS A 166 0.51 3.05 11.60
N ILE A 167 0.68 2.42 10.44
CA ILE A 167 1.03 1.00 10.34
C ILE A 167 2.48 0.76 10.82
N ALA A 168 3.42 1.64 10.47
CA ALA A 168 4.80 1.56 10.92
C ALA A 168 4.90 1.52 12.45
N THR A 169 4.12 2.36 13.13
CA THR A 169 4.11 2.45 14.60
C THR A 169 3.78 1.09 15.23
N GLN A 170 2.87 0.30 14.63
CA GLN A 170 2.49 -1.03 15.15
C GLN A 170 3.67 -2.01 15.20
N VAL A 171 4.68 -1.85 14.35
CA VAL A 171 5.88 -2.68 14.36
C VAL A 171 6.96 -2.04 15.24
N LYS A 172 7.14 -0.71 15.10
CA LYS A 172 8.17 0.05 15.80
C LYS A 172 8.06 -0.06 17.32
N ILE A 173 6.86 -0.13 17.89
CA ILE A 173 6.64 -0.28 19.35
C ILE A 173 7.30 -1.52 19.96
N PHE A 174 7.62 -2.55 19.17
CA PHE A 174 8.26 -3.77 19.65
C PHE A 174 9.79 -3.73 19.57
N VAL A 175 10.35 -2.69 18.93
CA VAL A 175 11.80 -2.56 18.69
C VAL A 175 12.36 -1.29 19.32
N GLU A 176 11.63 -0.19 19.20
CA GLU A 176 12.03 1.13 19.70
C GLU A 176 11.41 1.41 21.07
N PRO A 177 12.07 2.24 21.91
CA PRO A 177 11.46 2.72 23.14
C PRO A 177 10.12 3.40 22.86
N ILE A 178 9.13 3.15 23.72
CA ILE A 178 7.73 3.60 23.52
C ILE A 178 7.64 5.11 23.25
N GLN A 179 8.50 5.93 23.87
CA GLN A 179 8.57 7.38 23.64
C GLN A 179 8.82 7.74 22.18
N ALA A 180 9.78 7.06 21.51
CA ALA A 180 10.10 7.31 20.11
C ALA A 180 8.98 6.81 19.17
N ALA A 181 8.30 5.72 19.54
CA ALA A 181 7.15 5.24 18.76
C ALA A 181 5.92 6.16 18.87
N LEU A 182 5.72 6.80 20.04
CA LEU A 182 4.59 7.71 20.27
C LEU A 182 4.71 9.04 19.50
N GLU A 183 5.92 9.57 19.35
CA GLU A 183 6.16 10.79 18.57
C GLU A 183 5.68 10.62 17.12
N HIS A 184 5.98 9.47 16.51
CA HIS A 184 5.49 9.15 15.17
C HIS A 184 3.98 8.99 15.09
N HIS A 185 3.33 8.41 16.11
CA HIS A 185 1.86 8.35 16.14
C HIS A 185 1.23 9.75 16.11
N ASN A 186 1.79 10.70 16.87
CA ASN A 186 1.31 12.07 16.89
C ASN A 186 1.53 12.77 15.55
N ASP A 187 2.69 12.58 14.92
CA ASP A 187 2.97 13.12 13.58
C ASP A 187 2.02 12.54 12.52
N GLY A 188 1.70 11.25 12.61
CA GLY A 188 0.75 10.59 11.70
C GLY A 188 -0.70 11.04 11.90
N TYR A 189 -1.09 11.39 13.14
CA TYR A 189 -2.42 11.95 13.42
C TYR A 189 -2.56 13.40 12.92
N ALA A 190 -1.45 14.16 12.89
CA ALA A 190 -1.45 15.56 12.48
C ALA A 190 -1.33 15.79 10.96
N ALA A 191 -0.88 14.78 10.20
CA ALA A 191 -0.66 14.83 8.75
C ALA A 191 -1.91 14.49 7.93
#